data_AF-A0AA88WUD5-F1
#
_entry.id   AF-A0AA88WUD5-F1
#
_cell.length_a   1.000
_cell.length_b   1.000
_cell.length_c   1.000
_cell.angle_alpha   90.00
_cell.angle_beta   90.00
_cell.angle_gamma   90.00
#
_symmetry.space_group_name_H-M   'P 1'
#
loop_
_entity.id
_entity.type
_entity.pdbx_description
1 polymer ?
#
loop_
_entity_poly.entity_id
_entity_poly.type
_entity_poly.pdbx_seq_one_letter_code
_entity_poly.pdbx_strand_id
1 'polypeptide(L)'
;MLIGTATRVHSPSCEKRTDSFNWRVRLTRREPSHRTLGNGRKPLCAPPWGGEVLEKAKSQIGVLKELFSRLAEIVRECPGQYYRYHGDWKSETQTVVSLLAFMHWLETGSLLMHSEAEDKLGLNNSEFSLDIEDYLVGICFMSNELPRYVVNQVTAGDYDCPRKVLKFLTDLHAAFRMLNLRNDFLRKKFDGMKYDLKRVEEVHYDVKIRGLAANGEPNLNEGIQEQT
;
A
#
# COMPACT_ATOMS: atom_id res chain seq x y z
N MET A 1 47.18 -5.17 20.97
CA MET A 1 47.13 -3.71 20.75
C MET A 1 47.49 -3.48 19.28
N LEU A 2 46.57 -3.62 18.34
CA LEU A 2 45.56 -2.64 17.88
C LEU A 2 46.18 -1.35 17.32
N ILE A 3 46.51 -1.37 16.03
CA ILE A 3 46.65 -0.18 15.20
C ILE A 3 45.90 -0.44 13.88
N GLY A 4 44.87 0.37 13.62
CA GLY A 4 44.53 0.88 12.30
C GLY A 4 43.88 -0.04 11.26
N THR A 5 42.55 -0.14 11.27
CA THR A 5 41.75 -0.04 10.04
C THR A 5 40.41 0.62 10.35
N ALA A 6 40.32 1.89 10.00
CA ALA A 6 39.08 2.63 9.91
C ALA A 6 38.29 2.13 8.69
N THR A 7 37.35 1.20 8.88
CA THR A 7 36.29 0.96 7.89
C THR A 7 35.14 1.90 8.19
N ARG A 8 35.35 3.13 7.75
CA ARG A 8 34.33 4.13 7.47
C ARG A 8 33.42 3.54 6.37
N VAL A 9 32.44 2.73 6.74
CA VAL A 9 31.29 2.43 5.85
C VAL A 9 30.36 3.64 5.95
N HIS A 10 30.78 4.73 5.31
CA HIS A 10 29.87 5.79 4.91
C HIS A 10 29.05 5.21 3.76
N SER A 11 27.99 4.47 4.10
CA SER A 11 27.06 3.95 3.11
C SER A 11 26.42 5.13 2.37
N PRO A 12 26.57 5.25 1.03
CA PRO A 12 25.90 6.27 0.21
C PRO A 12 24.37 6.11 0.16
N SER A 13 23.80 5.19 0.95
CA SER A 13 22.39 4.82 0.92
C SER A 13 21.47 5.81 1.65
N CYS A 14 22.03 6.71 2.48
CA CYS A 14 21.22 7.67 3.24
C CYS A 14 20.64 8.79 2.36
N GLU A 15 21.31 9.14 1.26
CA GLU A 15 20.88 10.23 0.36
C GLU A 15 19.86 9.78 -0.69
N LYS A 16 19.62 8.47 -0.83
CA LYS A 16 18.57 7.90 -1.70
C LYS A 16 17.23 7.68 -0.99
N ARG A 17 17.15 7.93 0.32
CA ARG A 17 15.90 7.76 1.10
C ARG A 17 14.81 8.76 0.68
N THR A 18 15.19 9.87 0.05
CA THR A 18 14.29 10.92 -0.45
C THR A 18 13.65 10.60 -1.80
N ASP A 19 14.25 9.75 -2.64
CA ASP A 19 13.71 9.42 -3.97
C ASP A 19 12.67 8.30 -3.97
N SER A 20 12.76 7.36 -3.02
CA SER A 20 11.73 6.31 -2.82
C SER A 20 10.38 6.88 -2.34
N PHE A 21 10.33 8.14 -1.86
CA PHE A 21 9.10 8.87 -1.57
C PHE A 21 8.58 9.67 -2.78
N ASN A 22 9.47 10.09 -3.68
CA ASN A 22 9.13 10.93 -4.84
C ASN A 22 8.23 10.22 -5.87
N TRP A 23 8.32 8.90 -6.02
CA TRP A 23 7.46 8.19 -6.96
C TRP A 23 6.01 8.03 -6.45
N ARG A 24 5.80 7.83 -5.13
CA ARG A 24 4.47 7.88 -4.47
C ARG A 24 3.83 9.25 -4.66
N VAL A 25 4.64 10.31 -4.54
CA VAL A 25 4.23 11.69 -4.83
C VAL A 25 3.96 11.87 -6.33
N ARG A 26 4.75 11.30 -7.25
CA ARG A 26 4.52 11.36 -8.72
C ARG A 26 3.23 10.69 -9.16
N LEU A 27 2.87 9.54 -8.58
CA LEU A 27 1.57 8.88 -8.81
C LEU A 27 0.38 9.76 -8.41
N THR A 28 0.61 10.72 -7.52
CA THR A 28 -0.41 11.55 -6.89
C THR A 28 -0.30 13.03 -7.23
N ARG A 29 0.59 13.44 -8.16
CA ARG A 29 0.81 14.84 -8.56
C ARG A 29 0.48 15.03 -10.04
N ARG A 30 -0.32 16.06 -10.32
CA ARG A 30 -0.83 16.43 -11.67
C ARG A 30 0.22 17.26 -12.43
N GLU A 31 0.49 16.90 -13.69
CA GLU A 31 1.00 17.82 -14.72
C GLU A 31 -0.22 18.42 -15.46
N PRO A 32 -0.26 19.73 -15.77
CA PRO A 32 -1.38 20.34 -16.47
C PRO A 32 -1.29 20.07 -17.97
N SER A 33 -2.09 19.13 -18.50
CA SER A 33 -2.23 18.95 -19.95
C SER A 33 -3.68 18.77 -20.39
N HIS A 34 -3.94 19.29 -21.59
CA HIS A 34 -5.22 19.73 -22.11
C HIS A 34 -6.27 18.63 -22.31
N ARG A 35 -7.52 19.08 -22.23
CA ARG A 35 -8.78 18.34 -22.36
C ARG A 35 -8.91 17.71 -23.76
N THR A 36 -8.94 16.38 -23.85
CA THR A 36 -9.45 15.67 -25.03
C THR A 36 -10.45 14.59 -24.59
N LEU A 37 -11.71 14.80 -24.96
CA LEU A 37 -12.81 13.85 -24.85
C LEU A 37 -12.61 12.71 -25.86
N GLY A 38 -12.66 11.47 -25.40
CA GLY A 38 -12.54 10.28 -26.25
C GLY A 38 -13.16 9.08 -25.56
N ASN A 39 -14.29 8.64 -26.09
CA ASN A 39 -15.18 7.60 -25.61
C ASN A 39 -14.55 6.21 -25.76
N GLY A 40 -14.61 5.39 -24.71
CA GLY A 40 -14.12 4.01 -24.72
C GLY A 40 -14.09 3.48 -23.30
N ARG A 41 -14.79 2.38 -23.02
CA ARG A 41 -14.89 1.77 -21.68
C ARG A 41 -13.47 1.45 -21.19
N LYS A 42 -12.95 2.31 -20.31
CA LYS A 42 -11.65 2.14 -19.65
C LYS A 42 -11.83 1.27 -18.41
N PRO A 43 -10.79 0.52 -18.00
CA PRO A 43 -10.84 -0.23 -16.76
C PRO A 43 -11.19 0.69 -15.61
N LEU A 44 -11.97 0.12 -14.71
CA LEU A 44 -12.49 0.73 -13.51
C LEU A 44 -11.34 1.40 -12.73
N CYS A 45 -11.43 2.72 -12.56
CA CYS A 45 -10.66 3.50 -11.58
C CYS A 45 -9.18 3.82 -11.84
N ALA A 46 -8.69 4.03 -13.07
CA ALA A 46 -7.35 4.61 -13.26
C ALA A 46 -7.37 5.87 -14.15
N PRO A 47 -6.65 6.95 -13.78
CA PRO A 47 -6.39 8.03 -14.73
C PRO A 47 -5.61 7.47 -15.92
N PRO A 48 -5.67 8.08 -17.12
CA PRO A 48 -5.03 7.55 -18.34
C PRO A 48 -3.51 7.27 -18.21
N TRP A 49 -2.85 7.82 -17.19
CA TRP A 49 -1.44 7.62 -16.86
C TRP A 49 -1.16 6.41 -15.94
N GLY A 50 -2.19 5.83 -15.31
CA GLY A 50 -2.04 4.76 -14.34
C GLY A 50 -1.44 3.48 -14.93
N GLY A 51 -1.76 3.17 -16.19
CA GLY A 51 -1.21 2.01 -16.88
C GLY A 51 0.30 2.09 -17.08
N GLU A 52 0.83 3.22 -17.55
CA GLU A 52 2.27 3.36 -17.78
C GLU A 52 3.09 3.26 -16.48
N VAL A 53 2.58 3.88 -15.39
CA VAL A 53 3.28 3.82 -14.11
C VAL A 53 3.20 2.42 -13.49
N LEU A 54 2.06 1.73 -13.65
CA LEU A 54 1.91 0.36 -13.18
C LEU A 54 2.82 -0.60 -13.95
N GLU A 55 2.97 -0.46 -15.27
CA GLU A 55 3.91 -1.25 -16.06
C GLU A 55 5.37 -0.99 -15.67
N LYS A 56 5.73 0.27 -15.41
CA LYS A 56 7.05 0.61 -14.83
C LYS A 56 7.24 -0.06 -13.47
N ALA A 57 6.24 -0.04 -12.59
CA ALA A 57 6.33 -0.67 -11.28
C ALA A 57 6.45 -2.22 -11.39
N LYS A 58 5.72 -2.85 -12.32
CA LYS A 58 5.85 -4.27 -12.63
C LYS A 58 7.25 -4.66 -13.09
N SER A 59 7.91 -3.81 -13.89
CA SER A 59 9.29 -4.06 -14.31
C SER A 59 10.26 -4.15 -13.13
N GLN A 60 9.97 -3.44 -12.02
CA GLN A 60 10.80 -3.47 -10.81
C GLN A 60 10.60 -4.73 -9.98
N ILE A 61 9.49 -5.48 -10.17
CA ILE A 61 9.25 -6.74 -9.45
C ILE A 61 10.36 -7.75 -9.77
N GLY A 62 10.86 -7.79 -11.01
CA GLY A 62 11.98 -8.65 -11.39
C GLY A 62 13.26 -8.34 -10.60
N VAL A 63 13.56 -7.05 -10.42
CA VAL A 63 14.72 -6.59 -9.63
C VAL A 63 14.53 -6.93 -8.15
N LEU A 64 13.32 -6.76 -7.61
CA LEU A 64 13.00 -7.13 -6.24
C LEU A 64 13.23 -8.63 -6.00
N LYS A 65 12.77 -9.50 -6.91
CA LYS A 65 13.02 -10.94 -6.83
C LYS A 65 14.51 -11.27 -6.75
N GLU A 66 15.33 -10.62 -7.56
CA GLU A 66 16.78 -10.83 -7.55
C GLU A 66 17.40 -10.39 -6.22
N LEU A 67 17.01 -9.22 -5.69
CA LEU A 67 17.51 -8.71 -4.41
C LEU A 67 17.12 -9.60 -3.23
N PHE A 68 15.86 -10.04 -3.18
CA PHE A 68 15.37 -10.96 -2.14
C PHE A 68 16.01 -12.35 -2.26
N SER A 69 16.32 -12.81 -3.47
CA SER A 69 17.06 -14.06 -3.67
C SER A 69 18.48 -13.97 -3.10
N ARG A 70 19.20 -12.86 -3.37
CA ARG A 70 20.52 -12.62 -2.78
C ARG A 70 20.47 -12.52 -1.26
N LEU A 71 19.45 -11.86 -0.73
CA LEU A 71 19.24 -11.78 0.72
C LEU A 71 19.03 -13.19 1.31
N ALA A 72 18.23 -14.03 0.66
CA ALA A 72 18.02 -15.41 1.08
C ALA A 72 19.32 -16.23 1.07
N GLU A 73 20.20 -16.04 0.08
CA GLU A 73 21.52 -16.69 0.05
C GLU A 73 22.39 -16.29 1.23
N ILE A 74 22.47 -14.99 1.56
CA ILE A 74 23.23 -14.48 2.70
C ILE A 74 22.69 -15.04 4.02
N VAL A 75 21.37 -15.10 4.17
CA VAL A 75 20.73 -15.66 5.37
C VAL A 75 21.04 -17.15 5.51
N ARG A 76 21.06 -17.91 4.42
CA ARG A 76 21.41 -19.34 4.41
C ARG A 76 22.86 -19.58 4.86
N GLU A 77 23.79 -18.69 4.53
CA GLU A 77 25.19 -18.77 4.99
C GLU A 77 25.33 -18.55 6.52
N CYS A 78 24.32 -17.98 7.17
CA CYS A 78 24.30 -17.65 8.59
C CYS A 78 23.09 -18.30 9.32
N PRO A 79 23.07 -19.64 9.48
CA PRO A 79 21.93 -20.32 10.08
C PRO A 79 21.64 -19.84 11.50
N GLY A 80 20.36 -19.57 11.80
CA GLY A 80 19.90 -19.12 13.11
C GLY A 80 20.08 -17.63 13.41
N GLN A 81 20.69 -16.84 12.51
CA GLN A 81 20.86 -15.39 12.69
C GLN A 81 19.79 -14.55 12.00
N TYR A 82 18.75 -15.17 11.46
CA TYR A 82 17.64 -14.48 10.78
C TYR A 82 17.10 -13.29 11.59
N TYR A 83 16.62 -13.54 12.80
CA TYR A 83 16.04 -12.50 13.66
C TYR A 83 17.04 -11.45 14.16
N ARG A 84 18.35 -11.77 14.13
CA ARG A 84 19.40 -10.83 14.53
C ARG A 84 19.55 -9.72 13.51
N TYR A 85 19.51 -10.06 12.23
CA TYR A 85 19.68 -9.12 11.12
C TYR A 85 18.35 -8.66 10.51
N HIS A 86 17.23 -9.25 10.92
CA HIS A 86 15.90 -8.90 10.43
C HIS A 86 15.63 -7.39 10.46
N GLY A 87 16.10 -6.68 11.50
CA GLY A 87 15.95 -5.22 11.61
C GLY A 87 16.53 -4.42 10.43
N ASP A 88 17.54 -4.95 9.73
CA ASP A 88 18.25 -4.24 8.65
C ASP A 88 17.44 -4.16 7.35
N TRP A 89 16.59 -5.15 7.08
CA TRP A 89 15.74 -5.18 5.87
C TRP A 89 14.23 -5.07 6.16
N LYS A 90 13.84 -5.08 7.44
CA LYS A 90 12.45 -5.00 7.88
C LYS A 90 11.69 -3.84 7.25
N SER A 91 12.28 -2.64 7.26
CA SER A 91 11.61 -1.43 6.80
C SER A 91 11.39 -1.42 5.28
N GLU A 92 12.33 -2.02 4.56
CA GLU A 92 12.35 -2.21 3.13
C GLU A 92 11.33 -3.26 2.73
N THR A 93 11.29 -4.41 3.41
CA THR A 93 10.28 -5.46 3.19
C THR A 93 8.87 -4.93 3.39
N GLN A 94 8.60 -4.22 4.49
CA GLN A 94 7.29 -3.60 4.75
C GLN A 94 6.90 -2.61 3.66
N THR A 95 7.86 -1.81 3.19
CA THR A 95 7.62 -0.88 2.08
C THR A 95 7.28 -1.64 0.82
N VAL A 96 8.06 -2.65 0.44
CA VAL A 96 7.84 -3.45 -0.77
C VAL A 96 6.47 -4.13 -0.74
N VAL A 97 6.10 -4.77 0.39
CA VAL A 97 4.78 -5.38 0.55
C VAL A 97 3.66 -4.35 0.38
N SER A 98 3.81 -3.16 0.97
CA SER A 98 2.86 -2.06 0.78
C SER A 98 2.66 -1.71 -0.69
N LEU A 99 3.74 -1.69 -1.49
CA LEU A 99 3.66 -1.37 -2.91
C LEU A 99 3.02 -2.50 -3.72
N LEU A 100 3.39 -3.74 -3.43
CA LEU A 100 2.81 -4.92 -4.06
C LEU A 100 1.30 -5.00 -3.79
N ALA A 101 0.90 -4.75 -2.54
CA ALA A 101 -0.50 -4.72 -2.14
C ALA A 101 -1.26 -3.59 -2.85
N PHE A 102 -0.67 -2.40 -2.92
CA PHE A 102 -1.28 -1.27 -3.62
C PHE A 102 -1.45 -1.54 -5.12
N MET A 103 -0.43 -2.09 -5.78
CA MET A 103 -0.51 -2.47 -7.19
C MET A 103 -1.59 -3.52 -7.43
N HIS A 104 -1.64 -4.56 -6.60
CA HIS A 104 -2.67 -5.60 -6.71
C HIS A 104 -4.07 -5.00 -6.53
N TRP A 105 -4.27 -4.16 -5.51
CA TRP A 105 -5.55 -3.50 -5.26
C TRP A 105 -5.99 -2.60 -6.43
N LEU A 106 -5.06 -1.92 -7.11
CA LEU A 106 -5.38 -1.13 -8.30
C LEU A 106 -5.85 -1.98 -9.49
N GLU A 107 -5.41 -3.23 -9.59
CA GLU A 107 -5.77 -4.15 -10.68
C GLU A 107 -7.06 -4.92 -10.40
N THR A 108 -7.22 -5.42 -9.17
CA THR A 108 -8.29 -6.37 -8.81
C THR A 108 -9.35 -5.74 -7.91
N GLY A 109 -9.00 -4.70 -7.16
CA GLY A 109 -9.83 -4.17 -6.07
C GLY A 109 -9.87 -5.05 -4.82
N SER A 110 -9.05 -6.11 -4.75
CA SER A 110 -8.97 -7.04 -3.61
C SER A 110 -7.70 -6.85 -2.79
N LEU A 111 -7.67 -7.47 -1.61
CA LEU A 111 -6.48 -7.53 -0.76
C LEU A 111 -5.51 -8.57 -1.35
N LEU A 112 -4.22 -8.21 -1.46
CA LEU A 112 -3.16 -9.16 -1.82
C LEU A 112 -2.94 -10.12 -0.66
N MET A 113 -3.08 -11.43 -0.87
CA MET A 113 -2.87 -12.44 0.18
C MET A 113 -1.38 -12.60 0.51
N HIS A 114 -1.07 -13.03 1.74
CA HIS A 114 0.32 -13.26 2.18
C HIS A 114 1.08 -14.23 1.26
N SER A 115 0.47 -15.36 0.89
CA SER A 115 1.05 -16.32 -0.05
C SER A 115 1.30 -15.72 -1.44
N GLU A 116 0.38 -14.89 -1.94
CA GLU A 116 0.55 -14.22 -3.24
C GLU A 116 1.68 -13.17 -3.20
N ALA A 117 1.90 -12.54 -2.05
CA ALA A 117 3.02 -11.64 -1.84
C ALA A 117 4.36 -12.39 -1.85
N GLU A 118 4.43 -13.57 -1.22
CA GLU A 118 5.59 -14.45 -1.28
C GLU A 118 5.88 -14.93 -2.71
N ASP A 119 4.85 -15.32 -3.47
CA ASP A 119 4.95 -15.70 -4.88
C ASP A 119 5.54 -14.57 -5.73
N LYS A 120 5.05 -13.34 -5.50
CA LYS A 120 5.52 -12.14 -6.20
C LYS A 120 6.95 -11.78 -5.84
N LEU A 121 7.41 -12.12 -4.63
CA LEU A 121 8.79 -11.92 -4.18
C LEU A 121 9.72 -13.10 -4.53
N GLY A 122 9.16 -14.24 -4.95
CA GLY A 122 9.93 -15.44 -5.28
C GLY A 122 10.41 -16.21 -4.05
N LEU A 123 9.70 -16.13 -2.93
CA LEU A 123 10.13 -16.69 -1.64
C LEU A 123 9.63 -18.13 -1.38
N ASN A 124 8.71 -18.65 -2.19
CA ASN A 124 7.97 -19.90 -1.94
C ASN A 124 8.81 -21.17 -1.74
N ASN A 125 10.02 -21.20 -2.30
CA ASN A 125 10.92 -22.35 -2.26
C ASN A 125 12.21 -22.06 -1.48
N SER A 126 12.24 -20.97 -0.72
CA SER A 126 13.40 -20.52 0.05
C SER A 126 13.22 -20.84 1.54
N GLU A 127 14.32 -21.08 2.26
CA GLU A 127 14.30 -21.08 3.74
C GLU A 127 13.96 -19.68 4.31
N PHE A 128 14.03 -18.65 3.47
CA PHE A 128 13.64 -17.28 3.78
C PHE A 128 12.17 -17.04 3.39
N SER A 129 11.30 -16.94 4.40
CA SER A 129 9.88 -16.63 4.24
C SER A 129 9.57 -15.17 4.62
N LEU A 130 8.43 -14.66 4.15
CA LEU A 130 7.95 -13.33 4.52
C LEU A 130 7.30 -13.39 5.89
N ASP A 131 7.82 -12.64 6.86
CA ASP A 131 7.22 -12.56 8.19
C ASP A 131 5.78 -11.99 8.09
N ILE A 132 4.83 -12.64 8.75
CA ILE A 132 3.43 -12.24 8.82
C ILE A 132 3.33 -10.84 9.44
N GLU A 133 4.17 -10.51 10.42
CA GLU A 133 4.15 -9.17 11.02
C GLU A 133 4.49 -8.08 10.01
N ASP A 134 5.50 -8.30 9.18
CA ASP A 134 5.92 -7.35 8.15
C ASP A 134 4.89 -7.21 7.04
N TYR A 135 4.24 -8.33 6.69
CA TYR A 135 3.12 -8.31 5.76
C TYR A 135 1.98 -7.42 6.31
N LEU A 136 1.57 -7.64 7.55
CA LEU A 136 0.50 -6.85 8.19
C LEU A 136 0.86 -5.36 8.31
N VAL A 137 2.12 -5.04 8.64
CA VAL A 137 2.59 -3.64 8.64
C VAL A 137 2.53 -3.04 7.23
N GLY A 138 2.95 -3.80 6.21
CA GLY A 138 2.90 -3.37 4.81
C GLY A 138 1.47 -3.04 4.35
N ILE A 139 0.48 -3.84 4.75
CA ILE A 139 -0.94 -3.57 4.49
C ILE A 139 -1.41 -2.28 5.19
N CYS A 140 -0.99 -2.04 6.43
CA CYS A 140 -1.27 -0.77 7.12
C CYS A 140 -0.59 0.43 6.42
N PHE A 141 0.59 0.25 5.82
CA PHE A 141 1.21 1.35 5.06
C PHE A 141 0.45 1.64 3.76
N MET A 142 -0.09 0.61 3.12
CA MET A 142 -0.94 0.79 1.94
C MET A 142 -2.22 1.57 2.30
N SER A 143 -2.85 1.28 3.44
CA SER A 143 -4.08 2.00 3.85
C SER A 143 -3.86 3.51 4.01
N ASN A 144 -2.67 3.93 4.43
CA ASN A 144 -2.35 5.34 4.63
C ASN A 144 -2.24 6.12 3.30
N GLU A 145 -2.00 5.43 2.17
CA GLU A 145 -1.92 6.07 0.84
C GLU A 145 -3.31 6.19 0.18
N LEU A 146 -4.29 5.38 0.61
CA LEU A 146 -5.64 5.33 0.02
C LEU A 146 -6.41 6.67 0.12
N PRO A 147 -6.41 7.41 1.25
CA PRO A 147 -7.12 8.69 1.31
C PRO A 147 -6.60 9.72 0.30
N ARG A 148 -5.28 9.76 0.10
CA ARG A 148 -4.65 10.65 -0.89
C ARG A 148 -5.04 10.23 -2.31
N TYR A 149 -5.03 8.93 -2.58
CA TYR A 149 -5.48 8.38 -3.85
C TYR A 149 -6.94 8.76 -4.16
N VAL A 150 -7.85 8.59 -3.19
CA VAL A 150 -9.28 8.93 -3.35
C VAL A 150 -9.48 10.40 -3.71
N VAL A 151 -8.83 11.33 -2.99
CA VAL A 151 -8.93 12.77 -3.28
C VAL A 151 -8.47 13.09 -4.70
N ASN A 152 -7.39 12.47 -5.16
CA ASN A 152 -6.88 12.66 -6.52
C ASN A 152 -7.84 12.12 -7.58
N GLN A 153 -8.49 10.98 -7.32
CA GLN A 153 -9.46 10.40 -8.25
C GLN A 153 -10.73 11.22 -8.35
N VAL A 154 -11.24 11.73 -7.23
CA VAL A 154 -12.38 12.68 -7.23
C VAL A 154 -12.02 13.94 -8.00
N THR A 155 -10.80 14.44 -7.84
CA THR A 155 -10.30 15.61 -8.59
C THR A 155 -10.14 15.32 -10.10
N ALA A 156 -9.87 14.06 -10.46
CA ALA A 156 -9.83 13.59 -11.84
C ALA A 156 -11.22 13.33 -12.45
N GLY A 157 -12.29 13.42 -11.65
CA GLY A 157 -13.68 13.20 -12.08
C GLY A 157 -14.18 11.76 -11.93
N ASP A 158 -13.44 10.88 -11.23
CA ASP A 158 -13.93 9.55 -10.83
C ASP A 158 -14.57 9.62 -9.43
N TYR A 159 -15.90 9.62 -9.42
CA TYR A 159 -16.73 9.72 -8.21
C TYR A 159 -17.15 8.36 -7.63
N ASP A 160 -16.88 7.26 -8.33
CA ASP A 160 -17.17 5.90 -7.86
C ASP A 160 -16.00 5.34 -7.02
N CYS A 161 -14.79 5.83 -7.26
CA CYS A 161 -13.58 5.42 -6.53
C CYS A 161 -13.71 5.56 -4.99
N PRO A 162 -14.20 6.67 -4.41
CA PRO A 162 -14.38 6.79 -2.96
C PRO A 162 -15.22 5.68 -2.35
N ARG A 163 -16.32 5.29 -3.02
CA ARG A 163 -17.23 4.23 -2.56
C ARG A 163 -16.50 2.88 -2.47
N LYS A 164 -15.70 2.54 -3.49
CA LYS A 164 -14.95 1.27 -3.54
C LYS A 164 -13.87 1.23 -2.47
N VAL A 165 -13.12 2.32 -2.32
CA VAL A 165 -12.07 2.43 -1.29
C VAL A 165 -12.66 2.37 0.11
N LEU A 166 -13.79 3.05 0.34
CA LEU A 166 -14.47 3.04 1.64
C LEU A 166 -14.90 1.63 2.03
N LYS A 167 -15.52 0.88 1.10
CA LYS A 167 -15.89 -0.52 1.33
C LYS A 167 -14.66 -1.36 1.67
N PHE A 168 -13.61 -1.27 0.87
CA PHE A 168 -12.36 -2.01 1.08
C PHE A 168 -11.72 -1.71 2.45
N LEU A 169 -11.58 -0.43 2.82
CA LEU A 169 -11.02 -0.02 4.11
C LEU A 169 -11.89 -0.46 5.30
N THR A 170 -13.21 -0.48 5.13
CA THR A 170 -14.13 -0.95 6.18
C THR A 170 -13.95 -2.45 6.42
N ASP A 171 -13.92 -3.24 5.34
CA ASP A 171 -13.70 -4.69 5.42
C ASP A 171 -12.31 -5.00 6.00
N LEU A 172 -11.29 -4.24 5.59
CA LEU A 172 -9.93 -4.35 6.12
C LEU A 172 -9.88 -4.05 7.63
N HIS A 173 -10.46 -2.95 8.06
CA HIS A 173 -10.48 -2.56 9.48
C HIS A 173 -11.25 -3.58 10.33
N ALA A 174 -12.34 -4.16 9.81
CA ALA A 174 -13.05 -5.25 10.47
C ALA A 174 -12.18 -6.52 10.58
N ALA A 175 -11.45 -6.88 9.52
CA ALA A 175 -10.53 -8.01 9.52
C ALA A 175 -9.41 -7.84 10.56
N PHE A 176 -8.78 -6.67 10.61
CA PHE A 176 -7.75 -6.38 11.60
C PHE A 176 -8.28 -6.36 13.03
N ARG A 177 -9.54 -5.96 13.26
CA ARG A 177 -10.17 -6.04 14.58
C ARG A 177 -10.34 -7.47 15.09
N MET A 178 -10.50 -8.44 14.18
CA MET A 178 -10.55 -9.86 14.55
C MET A 178 -9.18 -10.43 14.94
N LEU A 179 -8.09 -9.77 14.53
CA LEU A 179 -6.73 -10.18 14.89
C LEU A 179 -6.41 -9.65 16.30
N ASN A 180 -6.13 -10.55 17.24
CA ASN A 180 -5.63 -10.17 18.56
C ASN A 180 -4.13 -9.82 18.48
N LEU A 181 -3.82 -8.68 17.87
CA LEU A 181 -2.45 -8.19 17.71
C LEU A 181 -1.81 -8.04 19.09
N ARG A 182 -0.67 -8.67 19.35
CA ARG A 182 0.11 -8.52 20.60
C ARG A 182 1.25 -7.50 20.47
N ASN A 183 1.60 -7.14 19.24
CA ASN A 183 2.70 -6.24 18.91
C ASN A 183 2.26 -4.77 19.00
N ASP A 184 2.89 -4.00 19.88
CA ASP A 184 2.58 -2.58 20.12
C ASP A 184 2.79 -1.69 18.89
N PHE A 185 3.76 -2.01 18.03
CA PHE A 185 4.00 -1.24 16.82
C PHE A 185 2.85 -1.41 15.81
N LEU A 186 2.45 -2.66 15.59
CA LEU A 186 1.30 -2.99 14.73
C LEU A 186 0.01 -2.37 15.25
N ARG A 187 -0.23 -2.43 16.57
CA ARG A 187 -1.38 -1.78 17.22
C ARG A 187 -1.41 -0.27 16.94
N LYS A 188 -0.29 0.43 17.12
CA LYS A 188 -0.22 1.87 16.83
C LYS A 188 -0.50 2.20 15.36
N LYS A 189 -0.08 1.34 14.43
CA LYS A 189 -0.35 1.53 12.99
C LYS A 189 -1.82 1.24 12.66
N PHE A 190 -2.38 0.17 13.23
CA PHE A 190 -3.79 -0.16 13.10
C PHE A 190 -4.69 0.94 13.69
N ASP A 191 -4.36 1.49 14.86
CA ASP A 191 -5.09 2.61 15.46
C ASP A 191 -5.07 3.86 14.59
N GLY A 192 -4.07 4.00 13.71
CA GLY A 192 -4.00 5.04 12.69
C GLY A 192 -5.07 4.90 11.59
N MET A 193 -5.41 3.66 11.23
CA MET A 193 -6.31 3.32 10.12
C MET A 193 -7.71 3.94 10.29
N LYS A 194 -8.18 4.14 11.53
CA LYS A 194 -9.48 4.80 11.80
C LYS A 194 -9.53 6.23 11.28
N TYR A 195 -8.40 6.94 11.27
CA TYR A 195 -8.32 8.31 10.76
C TYR A 195 -8.35 8.33 9.23
N ASP A 196 -7.69 7.36 8.59
CA ASP A 196 -7.73 7.19 7.14
C ASP A 196 -9.14 6.82 6.66
N LEU A 197 -9.82 5.92 7.39
CA LEU A 197 -11.22 5.56 7.15
C LEU A 197 -12.13 6.78 7.21
N LYS A 198 -12.04 7.56 8.29
CA LYS A 198 -12.83 8.79 8.47
C LYS A 198 -12.60 9.79 7.33
N ARG A 199 -11.35 9.96 6.91
CA ARG A 199 -11.00 10.87 5.81
C ARG A 199 -11.61 10.43 4.47
N VAL A 200 -11.61 9.13 4.18
CA VAL A 200 -12.25 8.59 2.96
C VAL A 200 -13.77 8.71 3.05
N GLU A 201 -14.35 8.50 4.22
CA GLU A 201 -15.78 8.64 4.48
C GLU A 201 -16.25 10.09 4.25
N GLU A 202 -15.52 11.08 4.78
CA GLU A 202 -15.78 12.51 4.56
C GLU A 202 -15.78 12.86 3.06
N VAL A 203 -14.79 12.36 2.30
CA VAL A 203 -14.72 12.58 0.85
C VAL A 203 -15.87 11.88 0.13
N HIS A 204 -16.25 10.67 0.53
CA HIS A 204 -17.39 9.96 -0.05
C HIS A 204 -18.71 10.69 0.23
N TYR A 205 -18.89 11.21 1.45
CA TYR A 205 -20.04 12.01 1.84
C TYR A 205 -20.14 13.28 0.99
N ASP A 206 -19.04 14.01 0.82
CA ASP A 206 -18.96 15.21 -0.04
C ASP A 206 -19.38 14.93 -1.49
N VAL A 207 -18.97 13.79 -2.03
CA VAL A 207 -19.35 13.35 -3.39
C VAL A 207 -20.85 13.04 -3.46
N LYS A 208 -21.39 12.38 -2.43
CA LYS A 208 -22.81 11.99 -2.36
C LYS A 208 -23.73 13.20 -2.22
N ILE A 209 -23.44 14.13 -1.32
CA ILE A 209 -24.28 15.33 -1.11
C ILE A 209 -24.29 16.27 -2.33
N ARG A 210 -23.21 16.27 -3.12
CA ARG A 210 -23.11 17.07 -4.35
C ARG A 210 -23.78 16.40 -5.56
N GLY A 211 -24.30 15.18 -5.41
CA GLY A 211 -24.96 14.45 -6.50
C GLY A 211 -24.01 14.09 -7.65
N LEU A 212 -22.72 13.94 -7.37
CA LEU A 212 -21.69 13.68 -8.40
C LEU A 212 -21.56 12.20 -8.77
N ALA A 213 -22.06 11.29 -7.92
CA ALA A 213 -22.16 9.88 -8.24
C ALA A 213 -23.34 9.62 -9.17
N ALA A 214 -23.14 8.82 -10.22
CA ALA A 214 -24.22 8.43 -11.12
C ALA A 214 -25.33 7.75 -10.32
N ASN A 215 -26.55 8.30 -10.42
CA ASN A 215 -27.75 7.85 -9.72
C ASN A 215 -27.90 6.31 -9.74
N GLY A 216 -27.89 5.70 -8.57
CA GLY A 216 -28.19 4.28 -8.42
C GLY A 216 -27.75 3.66 -7.11
N GLU A 217 -28.22 4.17 -5.96
CA GLU A 217 -28.71 3.34 -4.84
C GLU A 217 -29.36 4.19 -3.74
N PRO A 218 -30.43 3.69 -3.08
CA PRO A 218 -31.25 4.46 -2.16
C PRO A 218 -30.55 4.72 -0.82
N ASN A 219 -30.91 5.84 -0.20
CA ASN A 219 -30.46 6.26 1.12
C ASN A 219 -30.60 5.14 2.16
N LEU A 220 -29.47 4.70 2.72
CA LEU A 220 -29.46 3.98 3.98
C LEU A 220 -29.25 4.98 5.12
N ASN A 221 -30.26 5.00 6.00
CA ASN A 221 -30.29 5.46 7.39
C ASN A 221 -30.92 6.83 7.67
N GLU A 222 -32.24 6.90 7.44
CA GLU A 222 -33.15 7.42 8.48
C GLU A 222 -33.32 6.33 9.55
N GLY A 223 -33.25 6.69 10.84
CA GLY A 223 -33.66 5.80 11.94
C GLY A 223 -32.68 5.65 13.09
N ILE A 224 -32.30 6.74 13.77
CA ILE A 224 -32.05 6.69 15.22
C ILE A 224 -33.30 7.30 15.85
N GLN A 225 -34.30 6.46 16.14
CA GLN A 225 -35.31 6.82 17.12
C GLN A 225 -34.73 6.50 18.50
N GLU A 226 -34.63 7.55 19.31
CA GLU A 226 -34.54 7.50 20.75
C GLU A 226 -35.60 6.54 21.30
N GLN A 227 -35.19 5.62 22.19
CA GLN A 227 -36.09 5.07 23.19
C GLN A 227 -35.42 5.15 24.56
N THR A 228 -36.03 6.04 25.35
CA THR A 228 -36.17 6.12 26.80
C THR A 228 -36.06 4.80 27.56
#